data_AF-R5XUX0-F1
#
_entry.id   AF-R5XUX0-F1
#
_cell.length_a   1.000
_cell.length_b   1.000
_cell.length_c   1.000
_cell.angle_alpha   90.00
_cell.angle_beta   90.00
_cell.angle_gamma   90.00
#
_symmetry.space_group_name_H-M   'P 1'
#
loop_
_entity.id
_entity.type
_entity.pdbx_description
1 polymer ?
#
loop_
_entity_poly.entity_id
_entity_poly.type
_entity_poly.pdbx_seq_one_letter_code
_entity_poly.pdbx_strand_id
1 'polypeptide(L)'
;MKRFVSLTLVVLIGLFMLSSCGMTANDEANASTIIANYSIKNGDDKNFIVEVQDLGGVYKELYDKDGLYIKFIGGKDKIYDANGNELTREDLTIGATLEISYDGKLAKNNPKTIKAYKVTVIG
;
A
#
# COMPACT_ATOMS: atom_id res chain seq x y z
N MET A 1 -53.78 -0.07 2.10
CA MET A 1 -53.12 0.67 3.21
C MET A 1 -52.74 -0.39 4.25
N LYS A 2 -51.54 -0.53 4.80
CA LYS A 2 -50.39 0.36 5.00
C LYS A 2 -49.15 -0.54 5.14
N ARG A 3 -48.10 -0.25 4.36
CA ARG A 3 -46.77 -0.86 4.43
C ARG A 3 -45.98 -0.21 5.56
N PHE A 4 -45.93 -0.79 6.76
CA PHE A 4 -45.10 -0.25 7.85
C PHE A 4 -44.69 -1.34 8.85
N VAL A 5 -43.98 -2.38 8.41
CA VAL A 5 -43.27 -3.27 9.36
C VAL A 5 -41.99 -3.79 8.69
N SER A 6 -40.98 -2.93 8.45
CA SER A 6 -39.68 -3.44 8.00
C SER A 6 -38.51 -2.46 8.15
N LEU A 7 -38.49 -1.59 9.17
CA LEU A 7 -37.33 -0.70 9.38
C LEU A 7 -36.70 -0.76 10.79
N THR A 8 -37.42 -1.24 11.80
CA THR A 8 -36.91 -1.23 13.19
C THR A 8 -36.06 -2.45 13.56
N LEU A 9 -36.17 -3.57 12.84
CA LEU A 9 -35.41 -4.80 13.19
C LEU A 9 -33.96 -4.78 12.67
N VAL A 10 -33.65 -3.98 11.66
CA VAL A 10 -32.32 -3.93 11.02
C VAL A 10 -31.31 -3.13 11.88
N VAL A 11 -31.79 -2.21 12.72
CA VAL A 11 -30.91 -1.35 13.53
C VAL A 11 -30.35 -2.09 14.75
N LEU A 12 -31.03 -3.13 15.26
CA LEU A 12 -30.61 -3.83 16.48
C LEU A 12 -29.49 -4.87 16.26
N ILE A 13 -29.34 -5.40 15.05
CA ILE A 13 -28.27 -6.36 14.71
C ILE A 13 -26.95 -5.62 14.38
N GLY A 14 -27.03 -4.36 13.94
CA GLY A 14 -25.85 -3.54 13.66
C GLY A 14 -25.07 -3.09 14.90
N LEU A 15 -25.70 -3.11 16.09
CA LEU A 15 -25.09 -2.58 17.32
C LEU A 15 -24.28 -3.63 18.12
N PHE A 16 -24.38 -4.92 17.78
CA PHE A 16 -23.68 -6.01 18.49
C PHE A 16 -22.33 -6.41 17.87
N MET A 17 -21.90 -5.75 16.79
CA MET A 17 -20.58 -5.99 16.15
C MET A 17 -19.49 -5.03 16.63
N LEU A 18 -19.76 -4.15 17.60
CA LEU A 18 -18.79 -3.14 18.11
C LEU A 18 -18.09 -3.54 19.41
N SER A 19 -18.20 -4.79 19.83
CA SER A 19 -17.47 -5.32 20.99
C SER A 19 -16.73 -6.62 20.66
N SER A 20 -15.74 -6.52 19.79
CA SER A 20 -14.56 -7.40 19.84
C SER A 20 -13.30 -6.56 20.02
N CYS A 21 -13.23 -5.87 21.16
CA CYS A 21 -11.95 -5.56 21.78
C CYS A 21 -11.43 -6.88 22.37
N GLY A 22 -10.39 -7.46 21.78
CA GLY A 22 -9.81 -8.68 22.31
C GLY A 22 -9.15 -9.56 21.27
N MET A 23 -8.20 -9.02 20.50
CA MET A 23 -7.16 -9.86 19.92
C MET A 23 -5.82 -9.20 20.22
N THR A 24 -5.06 -9.92 21.03
CA THR A 24 -3.69 -9.71 21.47
C THR A 24 -2.84 -9.10 20.37
N ALA A 25 -2.29 -7.91 20.64
CA ALA A 25 -1.23 -7.34 19.83
C ALA A 25 -0.01 -8.26 19.94
N ASN A 26 0.14 -9.16 18.97
CA ASN A 26 1.44 -9.73 18.68
C ASN A 26 2.21 -8.60 17.99
N ASP A 27 3.22 -8.05 18.67
CA ASP A 27 4.16 -7.06 18.14
C ASP A 27 5.10 -7.69 17.08
N GLU A 28 4.53 -8.43 16.13
CA GLU A 28 5.20 -8.86 14.91
C GLU A 28 4.70 -7.94 13.79
N ALA A 29 5.61 -7.10 13.30
CA ALA A 29 5.37 -6.01 12.38
C ALA A 29 4.27 -6.32 11.34
N ASN A 30 3.22 -5.50 11.32
CA ASN A 30 2.18 -5.54 10.30
C ASN A 30 2.78 -5.10 8.96
N ALA A 31 3.45 -6.05 8.31
CA ALA A 31 3.79 -6.04 6.91
C ALA A 31 2.59 -5.54 6.11
N SER A 32 2.71 -4.34 5.56
CA SER A 32 1.66 -3.69 4.77
C SER A 32 2.02 -3.81 3.29
N THR A 33 1.01 -3.90 2.43
CA THR A 33 1.19 -3.98 0.98
C THR A 33 0.69 -2.72 0.30
N ILE A 34 1.51 -2.14 -0.58
CA ILE A 34 1.16 -1.01 -1.45
C ILE A 34 1.15 -1.51 -2.88
N ILE A 35 0.10 -1.14 -3.62
CA ILE A 35 0.10 -1.22 -5.08
C ILE A 35 0.52 0.13 -5.62
N ALA A 36 1.50 0.11 -6.51
CA ALA A 36 2.07 1.32 -7.08
C ALA A 36 2.45 1.11 -8.53
N ASN A 37 2.71 2.20 -9.24
CA ASN A 37 3.30 2.18 -10.57
C ASN A 37 4.73 2.69 -10.50
N TYR A 38 5.64 1.97 -11.16
CA TYR A 38 7.02 2.41 -11.30
C TYR A 38 7.08 3.79 -11.99
N SER A 39 7.83 4.72 -11.41
CA SER A 39 7.94 6.10 -11.88
C SER A 39 9.39 6.58 -11.85
N ILE A 40 9.73 7.57 -12.68
CA ILE A 40 11.05 8.20 -12.65
C ILE A 40 10.87 9.70 -12.43
N LYS A 41 10.65 10.09 -11.17
CA LYS A 41 10.89 11.44 -10.68
C LYS A 41 12.17 11.40 -9.85
N ASN A 42 13.28 11.98 -10.33
CA ASN A 42 14.55 12.15 -9.59
C ASN A 42 15.05 10.93 -8.77
N GLY A 43 15.27 9.78 -9.41
CA GLY A 43 15.90 8.63 -8.75
C GLY A 43 17.36 8.44 -9.18
N ASP A 44 18.32 8.57 -8.26
CA ASP A 44 19.72 8.14 -8.43
C ASP A 44 19.82 6.63 -8.74
N ASP A 45 20.96 6.17 -9.24
CA ASP A 45 21.19 4.81 -9.77
C ASP A 45 20.63 3.67 -8.90
N LYS A 46 20.65 3.83 -7.57
CA LYS A 46 20.19 2.80 -6.62
C LYS A 46 18.76 2.97 -6.14
N ASN A 47 18.22 4.18 -6.17
CA ASN A 47 16.91 4.50 -5.58
C ASN A 47 15.90 4.84 -6.66
N PHE A 48 14.69 4.32 -6.56
CA PHE A 48 13.62 4.67 -7.50
C PHE A 48 12.39 5.19 -6.79
N ILE A 49 11.53 5.88 -7.54
CA ILE A 49 10.27 6.40 -7.03
C ILE A 49 9.12 5.58 -7.63
N VAL A 50 8.07 5.38 -6.85
CA VAL A 50 6.82 4.84 -7.37
C VAL A 50 5.71 5.82 -7.06
N GLU A 51 4.68 5.78 -7.88
CA GLU A 51 3.41 6.44 -7.60
C GLU A 51 2.45 5.42 -7.01
N VAL A 52 1.98 5.67 -5.79
CA VAL A 52 1.00 4.81 -5.14
C VAL A 52 -0.33 4.90 -5.88
N GLN A 53 -0.98 3.75 -6.07
CA GLN A 53 -2.35 3.68 -6.56
C GLN A 53 -3.32 3.83 -5.37
N ASP A 54 -4.27 4.75 -5.46
CA ASP A 54 -5.27 4.93 -4.39
C ASP A 54 -6.35 3.85 -4.47
N LEU A 55 -6.13 2.74 -3.77
CA LEU A 55 -7.08 1.64 -3.67
C LEU A 55 -8.05 1.87 -2.50
N GLY A 56 -9.01 2.77 -2.70
CA GLY A 56 -10.12 2.97 -1.76
C GLY A 56 -9.86 4.00 -0.66
N GLY A 57 -8.92 4.93 -0.84
CA GLY A 57 -8.73 6.08 0.05
C GLY A 57 -7.83 5.81 1.26
N VAL A 58 -7.20 4.64 1.36
CA VAL A 58 -6.37 4.22 2.50
C VAL A 58 -5.26 5.23 2.80
N TYR A 59 -4.71 5.86 1.75
CA TYR A 59 -3.61 6.81 1.88
C TYR A 59 -4.04 8.27 1.63
N LYS A 60 -5.33 8.56 1.63
CA LYS A 60 -5.87 9.88 1.24
C LYS A 60 -5.22 11.06 1.98
N GLU A 61 -4.91 10.90 3.27
CA GLU A 61 -4.26 11.93 4.08
C GLU A 61 -2.76 12.14 3.75
N LEU A 62 -2.16 11.21 3.02
CA LEU A 62 -0.77 11.26 2.58
C LEU A 62 -0.64 11.74 1.13
N TYR A 63 -1.73 11.79 0.36
CA TYR A 63 -1.70 12.35 -0.99
C TYR A 63 -1.46 13.86 -0.93
N ASP A 64 -0.43 14.32 -1.65
CA ASP A 64 -0.21 15.74 -1.90
C ASP A 64 -0.83 16.12 -3.25
N LYS A 65 -0.78 17.41 -3.62
CA LYS A 65 -1.30 17.93 -4.90
C LYS A 65 -0.80 17.16 -6.13
N ASP A 66 0.42 16.64 -6.08
CA ASP A 66 1.06 15.96 -7.21
C ASP A 66 0.88 14.44 -7.18
N GLY A 67 0.23 13.89 -6.14
CA GLY A 67 0.10 12.45 -5.90
C GLY A 67 0.83 11.98 -4.64
N LEU A 68 0.80 10.66 -4.40
CA LEU A 68 1.56 10.00 -3.36
C LEU A 68 2.75 9.27 -3.98
N TYR A 69 3.94 9.84 -3.81
CA TYR A 69 5.18 9.23 -4.29
C TYR A 69 6.00 8.65 -3.16
N ILE A 70 6.50 7.43 -3.37
CA ILE A 70 7.37 6.74 -2.42
C ILE A 70 8.72 6.48 -3.08
N LYS A 71 9.79 6.92 -2.40
CA LYS A 71 11.17 6.59 -2.72
C LYS A 71 11.55 5.26 -2.06
N PHE A 72 11.99 4.32 -2.89
CA PHE A 72 12.59 3.06 -2.50
C PHE A 72 14.09 3.24 -2.39
N ILE A 73 14.65 2.85 -1.24
CA ILE A 73 16.08 2.83 -1.03
C ILE A 73 16.63 1.51 -1.59
N GLY A 74 16.89 1.45 -2.89
CA GLY A 74 17.43 0.25 -3.52
C GLY A 74 18.92 0.07 -3.25
N GLY A 75 19.42 -1.13 -3.52
CA GLY A 75 20.79 -1.56 -3.21
C GLY A 75 20.92 -2.54 -2.05
N LYS A 76 19.81 -2.85 -1.36
CA LYS A 76 19.69 -4.00 -0.42
C LYS A 76 18.43 -4.83 -0.68
N ASP A 77 17.37 -4.18 -1.15
CA ASP A 77 16.09 -4.81 -1.41
C ASP A 77 16.06 -5.37 -2.85
N LYS A 78 15.70 -6.64 -2.98
CA LYS A 78 15.60 -7.35 -4.27
C LYS A 78 14.23 -7.12 -4.89
N ILE A 79 14.20 -6.95 -6.21
CA ILE A 79 12.98 -6.86 -7.02
C ILE A 79 12.77 -8.22 -7.67
N TYR A 80 11.53 -8.69 -7.75
CA TYR A 80 11.19 -9.95 -8.37
C TYR A 80 10.11 -9.77 -9.43
N ASP A 81 10.14 -10.60 -10.47
CA ASP A 81 9.00 -10.79 -11.35
C ASP A 81 7.92 -11.67 -10.66
N ALA A 82 6.78 -11.86 -11.33
CA ALA A 82 5.70 -12.72 -10.84
C ALA A 82 6.09 -14.21 -10.71
N ASN A 83 7.16 -14.65 -11.37
CA ASN A 83 7.69 -16.01 -11.32
C ASN A 83 8.75 -16.20 -10.21
N GLY A 84 9.11 -15.13 -9.50
CA GLY A 84 10.15 -15.15 -8.46
C GLY A 84 11.58 -15.00 -8.99
N ASN A 85 11.77 -14.65 -10.26
CA ASN A 85 13.08 -14.31 -10.80
C ASN A 85 13.48 -12.91 -10.34
N GLU A 86 14.72 -12.74 -9.90
CA GLU A 86 15.25 -11.44 -9.51
C GLU A 86 15.40 -10.54 -10.73
N LEU A 87 14.86 -9.32 -10.64
CA LEU A 87 14.96 -8.27 -11.64
C LEU A 87 15.94 -7.20 -11.19
N THR A 88 16.59 -6.56 -12.15
CA THR A 88 17.30 -5.31 -11.93
C THR A 88 16.36 -4.14 -12.21
N ARG A 89 16.80 -2.93 -11.84
CA ARG A 89 16.06 -1.72 -12.19
C ARG A 89 15.94 -1.51 -13.70
N GLU A 90 16.94 -1.95 -14.47
CA GLU A 90 16.96 -1.77 -15.93
C GLU A 90 15.85 -2.57 -16.61
N ASP A 91 15.36 -3.63 -15.95
CA ASP A 91 14.24 -4.44 -16.40
C ASP A 91 12.88 -3.78 -16.12
N LEU A 92 12.83 -2.72 -15.29
CA LEU A 92 11.59 -2.04 -14.93
C LEU A 92 11.18 -1.01 -15.99
N THR A 93 9.98 -1.20 -16.54
CA THR A 93 9.35 -0.25 -17.45
C THR A 93 8.54 0.80 -16.67
N ILE A 94 8.64 2.08 -17.04
CA ILE A 94 7.80 3.15 -16.47
C ILE A 94 6.33 2.76 -16.60
N GLY A 95 5.58 2.86 -15.50
CA GLY A 95 4.18 2.46 -15.43
C GLY A 95 3.95 0.99 -15.07
N ALA A 96 4.99 0.15 -14.99
CA ALA A 96 4.85 -1.23 -14.49
C ALA A 96 4.23 -1.23 -13.10
N THR A 97 3.23 -2.08 -12.87
CA THR A 97 2.58 -2.19 -11.57
C THR A 97 3.44 -3.02 -10.63
N LEU A 98 3.64 -2.49 -9.42
CA LEU A 98 4.47 -3.06 -8.38
C LEU A 98 3.60 -3.35 -7.17
N GLU A 99 3.69 -4.57 -6.66
CA GLU A 99 3.26 -4.94 -5.31
C GLU A 99 4.44 -4.82 -4.36
N ILE A 100 4.27 -3.99 -3.33
CA ILE A 100 5.36 -3.57 -2.46
C ILE A 100 5.02 -3.92 -1.03
N SER A 101 5.80 -4.80 -0.43
CA SER A 101 5.66 -5.17 0.97
C SER A 101 6.67 -4.41 1.83
N TYR A 102 6.19 -3.71 2.86
CA TYR A 102 6.98 -2.80 3.70
C TYR A 102 6.56 -2.83 5.18
N ASP A 103 7.39 -2.25 6.04
CA ASP A 103 7.25 -2.25 7.51
C ASP A 103 6.13 -1.31 8.05
N GLY A 104 5.06 -1.09 7.29
CA GLY A 104 3.87 -0.32 7.68
C GLY A 104 4.06 1.19 7.92
N LYS A 105 5.29 1.67 8.16
CA LYS A 105 5.59 3.07 8.47
C LYS A 105 5.95 3.86 7.22
N LEU A 106 5.18 4.92 6.96
CA LEU A 106 5.44 5.92 5.92
C LEU A 106 5.92 7.23 6.56
N ALA A 107 7.09 7.72 6.17
CA ALA A 107 7.57 9.02 6.63
C ALA A 107 6.76 10.17 5.99
N LYS A 108 6.47 11.23 6.76
CA LYS A 108 5.73 12.44 6.29
C LYS A 108 6.58 13.41 5.44
N ASN A 109 7.58 12.91 4.72
CA ASN A 109 8.46 13.72 3.85
C ASN A 109 8.03 13.57 2.38
N ASN A 110 8.46 14.46 1.49
CA ASN A 110 8.20 14.34 0.05
C ASN A 110 9.52 14.30 -0.75
N PRO A 111 9.79 13.24 -1.54
CA PRO A 111 9.03 11.99 -1.61
C PRO A 111 9.04 11.23 -0.28
N LYS A 112 7.95 10.50 0.00
CA LYS A 112 7.84 9.67 1.20
C LYS A 112 8.88 8.56 1.07
N THR A 113 9.54 8.15 2.15
CA THR A 113 10.59 7.12 2.07
C THR A 113 10.19 5.93 2.93
N ILE A 114 10.36 4.72 2.38
CA ILE A 114 10.14 3.46 3.11
C ILE A 114 11.28 2.49 2.91
N LYS A 115 11.35 1.52 3.83
CA LYS A 115 12.12 0.30 3.66
C LYS A 115 11.18 -0.81 3.20
N ALA A 116 11.37 -1.28 1.97
CA ALA A 116 10.68 -2.46 1.48
C ALA A 116 11.45 -3.70 1.96
N TYR A 117 10.77 -4.84 2.05
CA TYR A 117 11.46 -6.12 2.17
C TYR A 117 11.18 -7.04 0.97
N LYS A 118 10.12 -6.75 0.20
CA LYS A 118 9.84 -7.40 -1.08
C LYS A 118 9.18 -6.42 -2.04
N VAL A 119 9.64 -6.42 -3.29
CA VAL A 119 9.00 -5.72 -4.41
C VAL A 119 8.75 -6.75 -5.51
N THR A 120 7.51 -6.87 -5.96
CA THR A 120 7.11 -7.80 -7.03
C THR A 120 6.49 -7.01 -8.16
N VAL A 121 6.94 -7.21 -9.40
CA VAL A 121 6.23 -6.71 -10.59
C VAL A 121 5.00 -7.58 -10.81
N ILE A 122 3.82 -6.97 -10.85
CA ILE A 122 2.54 -7.64 -11.12
C ILE A 122 1.98 -7.10 -12.44
N GLY A 123 1.76 -7.99 -13.41
CA GLY A 123 1.35 -7.62 -14.76
C GLY A 123 1.48 -8.78 -15.74
#